data_AF-A0A661E738-F1
#
_entry.id   AF-A0A661E738-F1
#
_cell.length_a   1.000
_cell.length_b   1.000
_cell.length_c   1.000
_cell.angle_alpha   90.00
_cell.angle_beta   90.00
_cell.angle_gamma   90.00
#
_symmetry.space_group_name_H-M   'P 1'
#
loop_
_entity.id
_entity.type
_entity.pdbx_description
1 polymer ?
#
loop_
_entity_poly.entity_id
_entity_poly.type
_entity_poly.pdbx_seq_one_letter_code
_entity_poly.pdbx_strand_id
1 'polypeptide(L)' 'MLSELRHYLQIHGRAPLNDIALHLQMEPDAVRPLLEKWRRKGKVVKLDSGDDCGGGCNKCDPEALEIYQWSDGQRVSFHA' A
#
# COMPACT_ATOMS: atom_id res chain seq x y z
N MET A 1 -7.25 -14.51 -2.79
CA MET A 1 -7.13 -13.27 -3.59
C MET A 1 -7.43 -12.00 -2.77
N LEU A 2 -8.67 -11.48 -2.65
CA LEU A 2 -8.89 -10.20 -1.94
C LEU A 2 -8.67 -10.25 -0.42
N SER A 3 -8.96 -11.38 0.22
CA SER A 3 -8.77 -11.58 1.67
C SER A 3 -7.30 -11.64 2.07
N GLU A 4 -6.44 -12.15 1.19
CA GLU A 4 -4.99 -12.24 1.40
C GLU A 4 -4.33 -10.87 1.26
N LEU A 5 -4.66 -10.12 0.20
CA LEU A 5 -4.22 -8.72 0.07
C LEU A 5 -4.60 -7.90 1.30
N ARG A 6 -5.83 -8.09 1.79
CA ARG A 6 -6.30 -7.40 2.99
C ARG A 6 -5.50 -7.81 4.21
N HIS A 7 -5.24 -9.10 4.42
CA HIS A 7 -4.40 -9.58 5.52
C HIS A 7 -2.97 -9.05 5.42
N TYR A 8 -2.37 -9.11 4.24
CA TYR A 8 -1.03 -8.62 3.97
C TYR A 8 -0.91 -7.12 4.30
N LEU A 9 -1.85 -6.31 3.80
CA LEU A 9 -1.90 -4.88 4.11
C LEU A 9 -2.26 -4.58 5.58
N GLN A 10 -3.02 -5.45 6.25
CA GLN A 10 -3.30 -5.32 7.69
C GLN A 10 -2.08 -5.64 8.55
N ILE A 11 -1.28 -6.64 8.17
CA ILE A 11 -0.08 -7.06 8.90
C ILE A 11 1.06 -6.06 8.69
N HIS A 12 1.29 -5.66 7.43
CA HIS A 12 2.36 -4.72 7.08
C HIS A 12 1.98 -3.25 7.29
N GLY A 13 0.69 -2.94 7.37
CA GLY A 13 0.14 -1.59 7.47
C GLY A 13 0.20 -0.80 6.14
N ARG A 14 1.34 -0.85 5.45
CA ARG A 14 1.58 -0.17 4.16
C ARG A 14 2.44 -1.02 3.23
N ALA A 15 2.18 -0.97 1.93
CA ALA A 15 2.99 -1.64 0.91
C ALA A 15 2.99 -0.85 -0.41
N PRO A 16 4.07 -0.88 -1.19
CA PRO A 16 4.11 -0.25 -2.50
C PRO A 16 3.23 -1.02 -3.50
N LEU A 17 2.73 -0.30 -4.52
CA LEU A 17 1.91 -0.86 -5.59
C LEU A 17 2.55 -2.09 -6.23
N ASN A 18 3.86 -2.03 -6.45
CA ASN A 18 4.62 -3.10 -7.09
C ASN A 18 4.64 -4.37 -6.23
N ASP A 19 4.88 -4.28 -4.91
CA ASP A 19 4.80 -5.45 -4.01
C ASP A 19 3.39 -6.04 -3.97
N ILE A 20 2.37 -5.19 -3.95
CA ILE A 20 0.98 -5.64 -3.99
C ILE A 20 0.70 -6.41 -5.29
N ALA A 21 1.14 -5.88 -6.41
CA ALA A 21 1.02 -6.49 -7.73
C ALA A 21 1.75 -7.83 -7.79
N LEU A 22 3.00 -7.90 -7.30
CA LEU A 22 3.80 -9.12 -7.20
C LEU A 22 3.13 -10.18 -6.31
N HIS A 23 2.60 -9.78 -5.15
CA HIS A 23 1.93 -10.69 -4.23
C HIS A 23 0.62 -11.25 -4.80
N LEU A 24 -0.10 -10.43 -5.57
CA LEU A 24 -1.32 -10.85 -6.28
C LEU A 24 -1.02 -11.59 -7.59
N GLN A 25 0.24 -11.60 -8.03
CA GLN A 25 0.66 -12.04 -9.38
C GLN A 25 -0.14 -11.34 -10.48
N MET A 26 -0.38 -10.05 -10.31
CA MET A 26 -1.14 -9.20 -11.23
C MET A 26 -0.27 -8.04 -11.71
N GLU A 27 -0.67 -7.41 -12.81
CA GLU A 27 -0.03 -6.19 -13.27
C GLU A 27 -0.42 -5.00 -12.39
N PRO A 28 0.51 -4.06 -12.11
CA PRO A 28 0.23 -2.87 -11.31
C PRO A 28 -0.94 -2.05 -11.89
N ASP A 29 -1.06 -2.02 -13.22
CA ASP A 29 -2.15 -1.32 -13.90
C ASP A 29 -3.53 -1.99 -13.69
N ALA A 30 -3.57 -3.30 -13.49
CA ALA A 30 -4.79 -4.03 -13.13
C ALA A 30 -5.15 -3.89 -11.63
N VAL A 31 -4.14 -3.68 -10.78
CA VAL A 31 -4.29 -3.52 -9.33
C VAL A 31 -4.67 -2.08 -8.95
N ARG A 32 -4.15 -1.08 -9.65
CA ARG A 32 -4.49 0.35 -9.47
C ARG A 32 -6.00 0.59 -9.35
N PRO A 33 -6.86 0.18 -10.31
CA PRO A 33 -8.30 0.44 -10.22
C PRO A 33 -8.98 -0.31 -9.06
N LEU A 34 -8.42 -1.44 -8.60
CA LEU A 34 -8.91 -2.15 -7.41
C LEU A 34 -8.60 -1.36 -6.13
N LEU A 35 -7.36 -0.87 -5.99
CA LEU A 35 -6.95 -0.03 -4.87
C LEU A 35 -7.69 1.31 -4.89
N GLU A 36 -7.96 1.89 -6.05
CA GLU A 36 -8.77 3.11 -6.18
C GLU A 36 -10.22 2.90 -5.74
N LYS A 37 -10.84 1.76 -6.04
CA LYS A 37 -12.16 1.41 -5.50
C LYS A 37 -12.14 1.40 -3.97
N TRP A 38 -11.06 0.89 -3.38
CA TRP A 38 -10.90 0.82 -1.92
C TRP A 38 -10.57 2.18 -1.31
N ARG A 39 -9.81 3.02 -2.03
CA ARG A 39 -9.55 4.42 -1.70
C ARG A 39 -10.82 5.24 -1.65
N ARG A 40 -11.68 5.11 -2.66
CA ARG A 40 -13.01 5.76 -2.68
C ARG A 40 -13.91 5.29 -1.53
N LYS A 41 -13.72 4.08 -1.03
CA LYS A 41 -14.45 3.53 0.11
C LYS A 41 -13.84 3.95 1.46
N GLY A 42 -12.69 4.62 1.46
CA GLY A 42 -11.96 4.99 2.68
C GLY A 42 -11.34 3.78 3.39
N LYS A 43 -11.04 2.70 2.67
CA LYS A 43 -10.37 1.50 3.21
C LYS A 43 -8.86 1.50 2.99
N VAL A 44 -8.39 2.24 1.98
CA VAL A 44 -6.98 2.37 1.63
C VAL A 44 -6.67 3.84 1.39
N VAL A 45 -5.50 4.31 1.79
CA VAL A 45 -4.99 5.63 1.46
C VAL A 45 -3.75 5.48 0.60
N LYS A 46 -3.67 6.25 -0.50
CA LYS A 46 -2.44 6.37 -1.27
C LYS A 46 -1.55 7.39 -0.56
N LEU A 47 -0.38 6.95 -0.12
CA LEU A 47 0.69 7.80 0.37
C LEU A 47 1.59 8.12 -0.82
N ASP A 48 1.69 9.39 -1.15
CA ASP A 48 2.74 9.86 -2.05
C ASP A 48 4.04 9.86 -1.23
N SER A 49 5.03 9.07 -1.64
CA SER A 49 6.35 9.09 -1.01
C SER A 49 7.11 10.33 -1.49
N GLY A 50 6.55 11.50 -1.20
CA GLY A 50 7.01 12.79 -1.73
C GLY A 50 8.09 13.44 -0.88
N ASP A 51 8.14 13.21 0.43
CA ASP A 51 9.05 13.98 1.30
C ASP A 51 9.18 13.33 2.69
N ASP A 52 9.90 12.21 2.82
CA ASP A 52 10.58 11.81 4.07
C ASP A 52 11.55 10.63 3.83
N CYS A 53 12.32 10.66 2.74
CA CYS A 53 13.49 9.79 2.67
C CYS A 53 14.64 10.49 3.40
N GLY A 54 14.58 10.53 4.75
CA GLY A 54 15.62 11.08 5.62
C GLY A 54 16.96 10.32 5.61
N GLY A 55 17.25 9.53 4.57
CA GLY A 55 18.41 8.66 4.52
C GLY A 55 18.66 8.03 3.15
N GLY A 56 19.03 8.85 2.16
CA GLY A 56 20.01 8.47 1.13
C GLY A 56 19.77 7.21 0.28
N CYS A 57 18.58 6.98 -0.27
CA CYS A 57 18.40 5.91 -1.27
C CYS A 57 18.03 6.50 -2.65
N ASN A 58 19.00 6.65 -3.54
CA ASN A 58 18.86 7.19 -4.91
C ASN A 58 18.56 6.07 -5.93
N LYS A 59 17.56 5.22 -5.62
CA LYS A 59 17.22 4.02 -6.41
C LYS A 59 15.73 3.71 -6.42
N CYS A 60 14.90 4.72 -6.18
CA CYS A 60 13.47 4.51 -6.07
C CYS A 60 12.82 4.64 -7.45
N ASP A 61 12.40 3.52 -8.01
CA ASP A 61 11.49 3.48 -9.14
C ASP A 61 10.22 4.29 -8.81
N PRO A 62 9.71 5.12 -9.73
CA PRO A 62 8.51 5.93 -9.48
C PRO A 62 7.28 5.09 -9.15
N GLU A 63 7.22 3.84 -9.60
CA GLU A 63 6.16 2.89 -9.24
C GLU A 63 6.35 2.27 -7.85
N ALA A 64 7.60 2.22 -7.34
CA ALA A 64 7.90 1.85 -5.96
C ALA A 64 7.62 2.99 -4.97
N LEU A 65 7.53 4.25 -5.45
CA LEU A 65 7.16 5.42 -4.66
C LEU A 65 5.64 5.48 -4.35
N GLU A 66 4.81 4.75 -5.11
CA GLU A 66 3.37 4.67 -4.89
C GLU A 66 3.04 3.69 -3.76
N ILE A 67 2.98 4.19 -2.52
CA ILE A 67 2.68 3.38 -1.34
C ILE A 67 1.19 3.43 -1.03
N TYR A 68 0.60 2.27 -0.75
CA TYR A 68 -0.78 2.15 -0.31
C TYR A 68 -0.84 1.66 1.14
N GLN A 69 -1.56 2.40 1.98
CA GLN A 69 -1.75 2.11 3.39
C GLN A 69 -3.17 1.63 3.66
N TRP A 70 -3.32 0.58 4.47
CA TRP A 70 -4.62 0.13 4.95
C TRP A 70 -5.16 1.10 6.02
N SER A 71 -6.37 1.60 5.79
CA SER A 71 -7.08 2.53 6.68
C SER A 71 -8.43 1.92 7.07
N ASP A 72 -8.42 0.68 7.54
CA ASP A 72 -9.54 0.27 8.39
C ASP A 72 -9.38 1.01 9.71
N GLY A 73 -10.47 1.55 10.28
CA GLY A 73 -10.46 2.40 11.47
C GLY A 73 -9.96 1.74 12.76
N GLN A 74 -9.10 0.74 12.65
CA GLN A 74 -8.35 0.12 13.71
C GLN A 74 -7.28 1.09 14.18
N ARG A 75 -7.65 1.85 15.23
CA ARG A 75 -6.72 2.38 16.22
C ARG A 75 -5.67 1.30 16.48
N VAL A 76 -4.44 1.53 16.03
CA VAL A 76 -3.30 0.69 16.40
C VAL A 76 -3.15 0.80 17.91
N SER A 77 -3.66 -0.21 18.63
CA SER A 77 -3.32 -0.41 20.03
C SER A 77 -1.85 -0.82 20.04
N PHE A 78 -0.96 0.15 20.25
CA PHE A 78 0.41 -0.13 20.68
C PHE A 78 0.30 -0.98 21.95
N HIS A 79 0.67 -2.26 21.87
CA HIS A 79 0.89 -3.05 23.07
C HIS A 79 2.23 -2.58 23.66
N ALA A 80 2.17 -2.08 24.89
CA ALA A 80 3.31 -1.65 25.69
C ALA A 80 4.15 -2.84 26.16
#